data_AF-A0A956VWL3-F1
#
_entry.id   AF-A0A956VWL3-F1
#
_cell.length_a   1.000
_cell.length_b   1.000
_cell.length_c   1.000
_cell.angle_alpha   90.00
_cell.angle_beta   90.00
_cell.angle_gamma   90.00
#
_symmetry.space_group_name_H-M   'P 1'
#
loop_
_entity.id
_entity.type
_entity.pdbx_description
1 polymer ?
#
loop_
_entity_poly.entity_id
_entity_poly.type
_entity_poly.pdbx_seq_one_letter_code
_entity_poly.pdbx_strand_id
1 'polypeptide(L)' 'EAWTAGQLKQELMVSLQERGIAAGAVNAAPDWLGDPHLWSRGYFFETDELDTGHRLYDGSPLRFGGRRGYESWR' A
#
# COMPACT_ATOMS: atom_id res chain seq x y z
N GLU A 1 -5.08 -27.04 -0.54
CA GLU A 1 -4.19 -25.98 -1.05
C GLU A 1 -3.91 -26.05 -2.55
N ALA A 2 -3.94 -27.22 -3.20
CA ALA A 2 -3.66 -27.34 -4.64
C ALA A 2 -4.49 -26.42 -5.57
N TRP A 3 -5.70 -26.05 -5.18
CA TRP A 3 -6.59 -25.19 -5.97
C TRP A 3 -6.05 -23.75 -6.16
N THR A 4 -5.31 -23.20 -5.20
CA THR A 4 -4.80 -21.82 -5.28
C THR A 4 -3.45 -21.72 -5.99
N ALA A 5 -2.74 -22.83 -6.19
CA ALA A 5 -1.32 -22.84 -6.58
C ALA A 5 -1.03 -22.26 -7.98
N GLY A 6 -1.99 -22.32 -8.90
CA GLY A 6 -1.83 -21.80 -10.27
C GLY A 6 -2.43 -20.40 -10.48
N GLN A 7 -2.92 -19.75 -9.42
CA GLN A 7 -3.64 -18.49 -9.53
C GLN A 7 -2.77 -17.34 -9.06
N LEU A 8 -2.90 -16.18 -9.70
CA LEU A 8 -2.23 -14.96 -9.25
C LEU A 8 -2.85 -14.49 -7.94
N LYS A 9 -2.01 -14.31 -6.91
CA LYS A 9 -2.45 -14.02 -5.54
C LYS A 9 -3.39 -12.81 -5.43
N GLN A 10 -3.13 -11.75 -6.20
CA GLN A 10 -3.95 -10.52 -6.18
C GLN A 10 -5.31 -10.75 -6.84
N GLU A 11 -5.33 -11.39 -8.00
CA GLU A 11 -6.57 -11.68 -8.74
C GLU A 11 -7.47 -12.64 -7.95
N LEU A 12 -6.88 -13.68 -7.36
CA LEU A 12 -7.61 -14.62 -6.51
C LEU A 12 -8.17 -13.92 -5.27
N MET A 13 -7.38 -13.05 -4.61
CA MET A 13 -7.85 -12.27 -3.47
C MET A 13 -9.09 -11.43 -3.85
N VAL A 14 -9.02 -10.67 -4.94
CA VAL A 14 -10.15 -9.83 -5.41
C VAL A 14 -11.38 -10.68 -5.72
N SER A 15 -11.22 -11.77 -6.46
CA SER A 15 -12.31 -12.69 -6.83
C SER A 15 -13.01 -13.32 -5.61
N LEU A 16 -12.24 -13.66 -4.56
CA LEU A 16 -12.79 -14.16 -3.30
C LEU A 16 -13.52 -13.06 -2.52
N GLN A 17 -12.95 -11.87 -2.43
CA GLN A 17 -13.56 -10.72 -1.76
C GLN A 17 -14.89 -10.29 -2.42
N GLU A 18 -14.97 -10.31 -3.76
CA GLU A 18 -16.22 -10.05 -4.51
C GLU A 18 -17.35 -11.02 -4.15
N ARG A 19 -17.01 -12.22 -3.67
CA ARG A 19 -17.95 -13.24 -3.19
C ARG A 19 -18.23 -13.16 -1.69
N GLY A 20 -17.74 -12.11 -1.03
CA GLY A 20 -17.87 -11.91 0.41
C GLY A 20 -16.93 -12.77 1.26
N ILE A 21 -15.91 -13.39 0.66
CA ILE A 21 -14.92 -14.20 1.38
C ILE A 21 -13.78 -13.28 1.84
N ALA A 22 -13.52 -13.26 3.15
CA ALA A 22 -12.38 -12.55 3.71
C ALA A 22 -11.06 -13.24 3.32
N ALA A 23 -10.44 -12.76 2.25
CA ALA A 23 -9.14 -13.22 1.76
C ALA A 23 -8.16 -12.05 1.66
N GLY A 24 -6.88 -12.33 1.88
CA GLY A 24 -5.79 -11.35 1.73
C GLY A 24 -4.58 -12.01 1.07
N ALA A 25 -4.03 -11.37 0.04
CA ALA A 25 -2.77 -11.78 -0.57
C ALA A 25 -1.62 -11.48 0.40
N VAL A 26 -0.66 -12.42 0.50
CA VAL A 26 0.59 -12.16 1.20
C VAL A 26 1.48 -11.29 0.29
N ASN A 27 1.63 -10.03 0.67
CA ASN A 27 2.37 -9.03 -0.09
C ASN A 27 3.85 -9.02 0.27
N ALA A 28 4.70 -8.99 -0.75
CA ALA A 28 6.11 -8.64 -0.63
C ALA A 28 6.28 -7.12 -0.79
N ALA A 29 7.47 -6.60 -0.48
CA ALA A 29 7.75 -5.17 -0.57
C ALA A 29 7.37 -4.52 -1.92
N PRO A 30 7.60 -5.15 -3.10
CA PRO A 30 7.19 -4.56 -4.37
C PRO A 30 5.67 -4.45 -4.54
N ASP A 31 4.90 -5.42 -4.02
CA ASP A 31 3.43 -5.37 -4.10
C ASP A 31 2.89 -4.17 -3.30
N TRP A 32 3.47 -3.94 -2.12
CA TRP A 32 3.10 -2.85 -1.22
C TRP A 32 3.46 -1.47 -1.80
N LEU A 33 4.67 -1.31 -2.34
CA LEU A 33 5.13 -0.06 -2.95
C LEU A 33 4.33 0.30 -4.22
N GLY A 34 3.80 -0.71 -4.92
CA GLY A 34 2.96 -0.53 -6.10
C GLY A 34 1.46 -0.45 -5.83
N ASP A 35 1.01 -0.55 -4.58
CA ASP A 35 -0.41 -0.71 -4.25
C ASP A 35 -1.23 0.57 -4.56
N PRO A 36 -2.17 0.54 -5.53
CA PRO A 36 -3.00 1.70 -5.87
C PRO A 36 -3.83 2.24 -4.70
N HIS A 37 -4.19 1.39 -3.74
CA HIS A 37 -4.92 1.79 -2.53
C HIS A 37 -4.08 2.74 -1.66
N LEU A 38 -2.78 2.48 -1.53
CA LEU A 38 -1.89 3.30 -0.70
C LEU A 38 -1.56 4.62 -1.38
N TRP A 39 -1.33 4.61 -2.69
CA TRP A 39 -1.10 5.81 -3.49
C TRP A 39 -2.32 6.74 -3.52
N SER A 40 -3.52 6.21 -3.81
CA SER A 40 -4.76 7.02 -3.84
C SER A 40 -5.10 7.64 -2.48
N ARG A 41 -4.55 7.09 -1.39
CA ARG A 41 -4.73 7.60 -0.02
C ARG A 41 -3.55 8.44 0.46
N GLY A 42 -2.63 8.84 -0.43
CA GLY A 42 -1.46 9.65 -0.06
C GLY A 42 -0.73 9.06 1.15
N TYR A 43 -0.58 7.73 1.18
CA TYR A 43 0.14 7.05 2.25
C TYR A 43 1.63 7.34 2.16
N PHE A 44 2.18 7.32 0.95
CA PHE A 44 3.57 7.68 0.71
C PHE A 44 3.73 9.20 0.57
N PHE A 45 4.88 9.69 0.99
CA PHE A 45 5.29 11.08 0.76
C PHE A 45 6.74 11.14 0.30
N GLU A 46 7.05 12.18 -0.45
CA GLU A 46 8.39 12.45 -0.97
C GLU A 46 8.97 13.65 -0.22
N THR A 47 10.28 13.60 0.04
CA THR A 47 11.06 14.69 0.63
C THR A 47 12.45 14.76 0.01
N ASP A 48 13.00 15.98 -0.05
CA ASP A 48 14.37 16.24 -0.47
C ASP A 48 15.23 16.49 0.77
N GLU A 49 16.12 15.54 1.07
CA GLU A 49 17.07 15.67 2.18
C GLU A 49 18.44 16.09 1.65
N LEU A 50 19.11 17.00 2.37
CA LEU A 50 20.44 17.51 1.99
C LEU A 50 21.47 16.38 1.80
N ASP A 51 21.40 15.33 2.60
CA ASP A 51 22.40 14.26 2.63
C ASP A 51 22.04 13.07 1.74
N THR A 52 20.76 12.80 1.51
CA THR A 52 20.30 11.57 0.84
C THR A 52 19.54 11.81 -0.46
N GLY A 53 19.29 13.07 -0.80
CA GLY A 53 18.57 13.49 -1.99
C GLY A 53 17.07 13.18 -1.90
N HIS A 54 16.45 13.02 -3.06
CA HIS A 54 15.02 12.74 -3.16
C HIS A 54 14.70 11.31 -2.72
N ARG A 55 13.80 11.18 -1.74
CA ARG A 55 13.40 9.89 -1.14
C ARG A 55 11.89 9.78 -1.01
N LEU A 56 11.40 8.55 -1.15
CA LEU A 56 10.02 8.15 -0.87
C LEU A 56 9.97 7.47 0.50
N TYR A 57 9.07 7.95 1.36
CA TYR A 57 8.85 7.42 2.70
C TYR A 57 7.43 6.91 2.88
N ASP A 58 7.28 5.92 3.75
CA ASP A 58 5.98 5.49 4.26
C ASP A 58 5.45 6.50 5.27
N GLY A 59 4.19 6.84 5.12
CA GLY A 59 3.52 7.73 6.05
C GLY A 59 2.99 7.02 7.30
N SER A 60 2.86 7.75 8.41
CA SER A 60 1.89 7.47 9.48
C SER A 60 0.62 6.74 8.98
N PRO A 61 0.28 5.56 9.54
CA PRO A 61 -0.90 4.81 9.15
C PRO A 61 -2.21 5.50 9.55
N LEU A 62 -2.15 6.44 10.50
CA LEU A 62 -3.31 7.15 11.04
C LEU A 62 -3.59 8.46 10.32
N ARG A 63 -4.85 8.89 10.38
CA ARG A 63 -5.29 10.22 9.93
C ARG A 63 -6.03 10.92 11.07
N PHE A 64 -5.72 12.18 11.30
CA PHE A 64 -6.41 13.06 12.24
C PHE A 64 -7.12 14.16 11.44
N GLY A 65 -8.46 14.25 11.56
CA GLY A 65 -9.25 15.20 10.77
C GLY A 65 -9.09 15.04 9.25
N GLY A 66 -8.85 13.82 8.78
CA GLY A 66 -8.62 13.52 7.35
C GLY A 66 -7.18 13.74 6.87
N ARG A 67 -6.30 14.32 7.70
CA ARG A 67 -4.91 14.66 7.37
C ARG A 67 -3.94 13.68 8.00
N ARG A 68 -2.77 13.48 7.37
CA ARG A 68 -1.71 12.62 7.91
C ARG A 68 -0.60 13.41 8.64
N GLY A 69 -0.50 14.71 8.43
CA GLY A 69 0.42 15.58 9.16
C GLY A 69 1.80 15.74 8.51
N TYR A 70 2.04 15.19 7.31
CA TYR A 70 3.31 15.40 6.59
C TYR A 70 3.41 16.77 5.93
N GLU A 71 2.34 17.56 5.92
CA GLU A 71 2.33 18.85 5.26
C GLU A 71 3.37 19.83 5.84
N SER A 72 3.85 19.60 7.06
CA SER A 72 4.96 20.36 7.66
C SER A 72 6.36 19.84 7.32
N TRP A 73 6.47 18.74 6.57
CA TRP A 73 7.72 18.05 6.23
C TRP A 73 8.16 18.29 4.79
N ARG A 74 7.27 18.89 3.98
CA ARG A 74 7.57 19.35 2.63
C ARG A 74 8.12 20.77 2.61
#